data_AF-A0A1G2UJX3-F1
#
_entry.id   AF-A0A1G2UJX3-F1
#
_cell.length_a   1.000
_cell.length_b   1.000
_cell.length_c   1.000
_cell.angle_alpha   90.00
_cell.angle_beta   90.00
_cell.angle_gamma   90.00
#
_symmetry.space_group_name_H-M   'P 1'
#
loop_
_entity.id
_entity.type
_entity.pdbx_description
1 polymer ?
#
loop_
_entity_poly.entity_id
_entity_poly.type
_entity_poly.pdbx_seq_one_letter_code
_entity_poly.pdbx_strand_id
1 'polypeptide(L)'
;MTAIENIALVLVVVSALKIFFLLVKPSAWFNTVGKLWMKPGIATVVSLILGAIVLRYLLVELTIVQIFAVFAFTAMFFWFSLAPYRKDFYDLAVRDISVGGIWKKNWPATLIWIILMIWVIKEIFD
;
A
#
# COMPACT_ATOMS: atom_id res chain seq x y z
N MET A 1 23.95 -6.57 -5.85
CA MET A 1 22.53 -6.33 -6.16
C MET A 1 22.22 -4.87 -5.85
N THR A 2 21.51 -4.19 -6.75
CA THR A 2 21.11 -2.78 -6.57
C THR A 2 20.01 -2.65 -5.50
N ALA A 3 19.70 -1.42 -5.06
CA ALA A 3 18.66 -1.20 -4.06
C ALA A 3 17.29 -1.66 -4.57
N ILE A 4 17.00 -1.41 -5.86
CA ILE A 4 15.77 -1.87 -6.52
C ILE A 4 15.71 -3.40 -6.56
N GLU A 5 16.80 -4.07 -6.96
CA GLU A 5 16.85 -5.54 -7.03
C GLU A 5 16.59 -6.19 -5.68
N ASN A 6 17.13 -5.61 -4.60
CA ASN A 6 16.90 -6.10 -3.24
C ASN A 6 15.43 -5.95 -2.81
N ILE A 7 14.80 -4.80 -3.09
CA ILE A 7 13.38 -4.59 -2.79
C ILE A 7 12.52 -5.57 -3.59
N ALA A 8 12.81 -5.74 -4.88
CA ALA A 8 12.09 -6.67 -5.75
C ALA A 8 12.23 -8.11 -5.26
N LEU A 9 13.44 -8.55 -4.89
CA LEU A 9 13.67 -9.89 -4.36
C LEU A 9 12.90 -10.14 -3.07
N VAL A 10 12.94 -9.19 -2.12
CA VAL A 10 12.17 -9.28 -0.87
C VAL A 10 10.68 -9.42 -1.16
N LEU A 11 10.14 -8.60 -2.06
CA LEU A 11 8.72 -8.67 -2.44
C LEU A 11 8.37 -10.01 -3.09
N VAL A 12 9.22 -10.54 -3.98
CA VAL A 12 9.02 -11.84 -4.62
C VAL A 12 9.00 -12.96 -3.58
N VAL A 13 9.98 -13.00 -2.67
CA VAL A 13 10.07 -14.02 -1.62
C VAL A 13 8.85 -13.98 -0.71
N VAL A 14 8.47 -12.81 -0.21
CA VAL A 14 7.29 -12.64 0.66
C VAL A 14 6.01 -13.04 -0.08
N SER A 15 5.88 -12.67 -1.36
CA SER A 15 4.71 -13.02 -2.17
C SER A 15 4.61 -14.51 -2.45
N ALA A 16 5.73 -15.16 -2.78
CA ALA A 16 5.79 -16.60 -2.99
C ALA A 16 5.42 -17.36 -1.70
N LEU A 17 5.97 -16.94 -0.55
CA LEU A 17 5.60 -17.49 0.75
C LEU A 17 4.11 -17.31 1.02
N LYS A 18 3.56 -16.10 0.82
CA LYS A 18 2.13 -15.83 1.01
C LYS A 18 1.26 -16.73 0.14
N ILE A 19 1.57 -16.85 -1.15
CA ILE A 19 0.83 -17.70 -2.08
C ILE A 19 0.89 -19.17 -1.61
N PHE A 20 2.08 -19.66 -1.23
CA PHE A 20 2.24 -21.00 -0.70
C PHE A 20 1.34 -21.25 0.53
N PHE A 21 1.33 -20.34 1.51
CA PHE A 21 0.44 -20.45 2.67
C PHE A 21 -1.04 -20.42 2.29
N LEU A 22 -1.44 -19.57 1.32
CA LEU A 22 -2.82 -19.51 0.84
C LEU A 22 -3.25 -20.78 0.11
N LEU A 23 -2.34 -21.48 -0.58
CA LEU A 23 -2.65 -22.73 -1.26
C LEU A 23 -2.71 -23.92 -0.29
N VAL A 24 -1.81 -23.99 0.69
CA VAL A 24 -1.72 -25.13 1.60
C VAL A 24 -2.69 -25.01 2.78
N LYS A 25 -2.76 -23.83 3.42
CA LYS A 25 -3.59 -23.61 4.61
C LYS A 25 -3.89 -22.12 4.80
N PRO A 26 -4.92 -21.57 4.13
CA PRO A 26 -5.25 -20.15 4.20
C PRO A 26 -5.38 -19.62 5.63
N SER A 27 -5.99 -20.39 6.53
CA SER A 27 -6.19 -20.01 7.92
C SER A 27 -4.89 -19.80 8.70
N ALA A 28 -3.78 -20.45 8.32
CA ALA A 28 -2.49 -20.26 8.98
C ALA A 28 -1.96 -18.84 8.74
N TRP A 29 -2.10 -18.31 7.52
CA TRP A 29 -1.69 -16.93 7.20
C TRP A 29 -2.48 -15.90 8.00
N PHE A 30 -3.82 -16.03 8.01
CA PHE A 30 -4.67 -15.09 8.73
C PHE A 30 -4.48 -15.14 10.25
N ASN A 31 -4.21 -16.33 10.81
CA ASN A 31 -3.98 -16.48 12.25
C ASN A 31 -2.63 -15.94 12.73
N THR A 32 -1.64 -15.85 11.86
CA THR A 32 -0.28 -15.39 12.20
C THR A 32 -0.12 -13.93 11.77
N VAL A 33 -0.08 -13.71 10.45
CA VAL A 33 0.12 -12.40 9.83
C VAL A 33 -1.15 -11.56 9.97
N GLY A 34 -2.32 -12.11 9.66
CA GLY A 34 -3.58 -11.37 9.71
C GLY A 34 -3.84 -10.72 11.07
N LYS A 35 -3.65 -11.45 12.18
CA LYS A 35 -3.83 -10.90 13.54
C LYS A 35 -2.92 -9.72 13.86
N LEU A 36 -1.69 -9.70 13.33
CA LEU A 36 -0.76 -8.58 13.52
C LEU A 36 -1.30 -7.33 12.81
N TRP A 37 -1.75 -7.49 11.55
CA TRP A 37 -2.29 -6.41 10.74
C TRP A 37 -3.67 -5.90 11.21
N MET A 38 -4.41 -6.69 12.00
CA MET A 38 -5.67 -6.25 12.61
C MET A 38 -5.47 -5.25 13.76
N LYS A 39 -4.25 -5.04 14.26
CA LYS A 39 -3.94 -4.05 15.30
C LYS A 39 -3.62 -2.70 14.62
N PRO A 40 -4.54 -1.71 14.61
CA PRO A 40 -4.41 -0.52 13.78
C PRO A 40 -3.15 0.30 14.09
N GLY A 41 -2.78 0.45 15.36
CA GLY A 41 -1.56 1.17 15.73
C GLY A 41 -0.28 0.51 15.19
N ILE A 42 -0.20 -0.82 15.26
CA ILE A 42 0.96 -1.57 14.74
C ILE A 42 0.98 -1.50 13.21
N ALA A 43 -0.15 -1.78 12.56
CA ALA A 43 -0.26 -1.72 11.11
C ALA A 43 0.16 -0.34 10.57
N THR A 44 -0.30 0.74 11.18
CA THR A 44 0.07 2.11 10.79
C THR A 44 1.56 2.38 10.97
N VAL A 45 2.12 2.12 12.15
CA VAL A 45 3.54 2.40 12.43
C VAL A 45 4.45 1.59 11.51
N VAL A 46 4.19 0.28 11.38
CA VAL A 46 4.97 -0.61 10.51
C VAL A 46 4.87 -0.17 9.05
N SER A 47 3.67 0.18 8.57
CA SER A 47 3.49 0.64 7.19
C SER A 47 4.20 1.96 6.90
N LEU A 48 4.16 2.91 7.83
CA LEU A 48 4.84 4.20 7.67
C LEU A 48 6.36 4.04 7.66
N ILE A 49 6.91 3.25 8.59
CA ILE A 49 8.36 3.01 8.67
C ILE A 49 8.84 2.26 7.42
N LEU A 50 8.20 1.15 7.08
CA LEU A 50 8.59 0.37 5.90
C LEU A 50 8.39 1.16 4.60
N GLY A 51 7.30 1.91 4.49
CA GLY A 51 7.03 2.77 3.34
C GLY A 51 8.11 3.84 3.16
N ALA A 52 8.51 4.53 4.24
CA ALA A 52 9.57 5.53 4.20
C ALA A 52 10.93 4.91 3.85
N ILE A 53 11.25 3.74 4.41
CA ILE A 53 12.48 3.00 4.09
C ILE A 53 12.51 2.64 2.61
N VAL A 54 11.45 2.03 2.09
CA VAL A 54 11.34 1.63 0.68
C VAL A 54 11.44 2.84 -0.23
N LEU A 55 10.70 3.92 0.05
CA LEU A 55 10.78 5.14 -0.74
C LEU A 55 12.20 5.71 -0.78
N ARG A 56 12.90 5.76 0.36
CA ARG A 56 14.29 6.23 0.42
C ARG A 56 15.22 5.41 -0.46
N TYR A 57 15.07 4.08 -0.47
CA TYR A 57 15.88 3.21 -1.31
C TYR A 57 15.54 3.34 -2.79
N LEU A 58 14.25 3.49 -3.14
CA LEU A 58 13.83 3.71 -4.52
C LEU A 58 14.40 5.02 -5.07
N LEU A 59 14.41 6.09 -4.27
CA LEU A 59 14.92 7.41 -4.65
C LEU A 59 16.44 7.45 -4.91
N VAL A 60 17.18 6.36 -4.63
CA VAL A 60 18.59 6.24 -5.03
C VAL A 60 18.73 6.03 -6.53
N GLU A 61 17.75 5.36 -7.15
CA GLU A 61 17.82 4.91 -8.54
C GLU A 61 16.66 5.43 -9.41
N LEU A 62 15.54 5.82 -8.81
CA LEU A 62 14.33 6.29 -9.49
C LEU A 62 13.93 7.68 -9.03
N THR A 63 13.36 8.47 -9.95
CA THR A 63 12.70 9.73 -9.58
C THR A 63 11.31 9.48 -8.99
N ILE A 64 10.79 10.45 -8.24
CA ILE A 64 9.43 10.35 -7.70
C ILE A 64 8.37 10.20 -8.80
N VAL A 65 8.62 10.77 -9.99
CA VAL A 65 7.76 10.65 -11.18
C VAL A 65 7.70 9.21 -11.68
N GLN A 66 8.86 8.54 -11.81
CA GLN A 66 8.93 7.14 -12.22
C GLN A 66 8.21 6.22 -11.22
N ILE A 67 8.39 6.48 -9.92
CA ILE A 67 7.70 5.76 -8.85
C ILE A 67 6.17 5.93 -8.99
N PHE A 68 5.69 7.16 -9.24
CA PHE A 68 4.26 7.43 -9.45
C PHE A 68 3.70 6.77 -10.71
N ALA A 69 4.47 6.67 -11.79
CA ALA A 69 4.07 5.96 -13.00
C ALA A 69 3.85 4.46 -12.71
N VAL A 70 4.75 3.83 -11.94
CA VAL A 70 4.59 2.43 -11.49
C VAL A 70 3.39 2.28 -10.53
N PHE A 71 3.16 3.25 -9.64
CA PHE A 71 1.97 3.26 -8.79
C PHE A 71 0.68 3.33 -9.61
N ALA A 72 0.62 4.16 -10.65
CA ALA A 72 -0.54 4.25 -11.54
C ALA A 72 -0.82 2.91 -12.24
N PHE A 73 0.23 2.25 -12.75
CA PHE A 73 0.12 0.90 -13.31
C PHE A 73 -0.39 -0.11 -12.28
N THR A 74 0.20 -0.13 -11.08
CA THR A 74 -0.15 -1.07 -10.01
C THR A 74 -1.58 -0.84 -9.49
N ALA A 75 -2.04 0.42 -9.42
CA ALA A 75 -3.39 0.78 -9.00
C ALA A 75 -4.48 0.12 -9.88
N MET A 76 -4.20 -0.09 -11.18
CA MET A 76 -5.12 -0.80 -12.07
C MET A 76 -5.32 -2.27 -11.65
N PHE A 77 -4.24 -2.95 -11.25
CA PHE A 77 -4.33 -4.32 -10.73
C PHE A 77 -5.02 -4.38 -9.37
N PHE A 78 -4.81 -3.38 -8.51
CA PHE A 78 -5.59 -3.27 -7.28
C PHE A 78 -7.09 -3.17 -7.60
N TRP A 79 -7.48 -2.31 -8.54
CA TRP A 79 -8.87 -2.19 -8.94
C TRP A 79 -9.46 -3.49 -9.48
N PHE A 80 -8.72 -4.18 -10.35
CA PHE A 80 -9.08 -5.50 -10.84
C PHE A 80 -9.27 -6.51 -9.69
N SER A 81 -8.34 -6.54 -8.73
CA SER A 81 -8.39 -7.46 -7.59
C SER A 81 -9.55 -7.19 -6.63
N LEU A 82 -9.99 -5.94 -6.52
CA LEU A 82 -11.08 -5.52 -5.63
C LEU A 82 -12.45 -5.54 -6.31
N ALA A 83 -12.52 -5.68 -7.63
CA ALA A 83 -13.76 -5.66 -8.40
C ALA A 83 -14.84 -6.65 -7.91
N PRO A 84 -14.51 -7.88 -7.47
CA PRO A 84 -15.50 -8.80 -6.90
C PRO A 84 -16.19 -8.26 -5.63
N TYR A 85 -15.49 -7.42 -4.85
CA TYR A 85 -15.94 -6.88 -3.57
C TYR A 85 -16.54 -5.47 -3.68
N ARG A 86 -16.80 -4.98 -4.89
CA ARG A 86 -17.24 -3.59 -5.16
C ARG A 86 -18.43 -3.14 -4.31
N LYS A 87 -19.38 -4.04 -4.03
CA LYS A 87 -20.57 -3.71 -3.22
C LYS A 87 -20.20 -3.47 -1.76
N ASP A 88 -19.38 -4.34 -1.19
CA ASP A 88 -18.92 -4.20 0.19
C ASP A 88 -18.13 -2.90 0.39
N PHE A 89 -17.29 -2.52 -0.59
CA PHE A 89 -16.58 -1.24 -0.58
C PHE A 89 -17.53 -0.04 -0.70
N TYR A 90 -18.54 -0.12 -1.57
CA TYR A 90 -19.55 0.93 -1.70
C TYR A 90 -20.32 1.13 -0.38
N ASP A 91 -20.81 0.05 0.21
CA ASP A 91 -21.58 0.10 1.46
C ASP A 91 -20.72 0.61 2.63
N LEU A 92 -19.44 0.22 2.67
CA LEU A 92 -18.47 0.74 3.63
C LEU A 92 -18.26 2.26 3.49
N ALA A 93 -18.13 2.74 2.26
CA ALA A 93 -17.94 4.16 1.96
C ALA A 93 -19.17 4.98 2.34
N VAL A 94 -20.38 4.54 1.94
CA VAL A 94 -21.65 5.22 2.29
C VAL A 94 -21.79 5.35 3.81
N ARG A 95 -21.50 4.27 4.55
CA ARG A 95 -21.56 4.27 6.02
C ARG A 95 -20.57 5.24 6.64
N ASP A 96 -19.33 5.29 6.15
CA ASP A 96 -18.32 6.18 6.73
C ASP A 96 -18.56 7.66 6.37
N ILE A 97 -19.18 7.94 5.20
CA ILE A 97 -19.60 9.30 4.81
C ILE A 97 -20.75 9.79 5.71
N SER A 98 -21.78 8.96 5.92
CA SER A 98 -22.97 9.37 6.67
C SER A 98 -22.68 9.73 8.12
N VAL A 99 -21.62 9.16 8.69
CA VAL A 99 -21.16 9.44 10.06
C VAL A 99 -20.08 10.54 10.10
N GLY A 100 -19.73 11.14 8.95
CA GLY A 100 -18.66 12.14 8.83
C GLY A 100 -17.27 11.60 9.18
N GLY A 101 -17.11 10.28 9.20
CA GLY A 101 -15.95 9.59 9.75
C GLY A 101 -14.79 9.43 8.76
N ILE A 102 -15.03 9.56 7.45
CA ILE A 102 -14.01 9.34 6.41
C ILE A 102 -12.77 10.22 6.64
N TRP A 103 -12.97 11.52 6.85
CA TRP A 103 -11.84 12.45 7.00
C TRP A 103 -11.08 12.21 8.29
N LYS A 104 -11.77 12.01 9.41
CA LYS A 104 -11.13 11.74 10.71
C LYS A 104 -10.34 10.43 10.73
N LYS A 105 -10.77 9.40 9.99
CA LYS A 105 -10.07 8.12 9.93
C LYS A 105 -8.87 8.14 8.98
N ASN A 106 -8.96 8.86 7.87
CA ASN A 106 -7.98 8.77 6.78
C ASN A 106 -7.04 9.98 6.66
N TRP A 107 -7.21 11.03 7.46
CA TRP A 107 -6.42 12.26 7.33
C TRP A 107 -4.90 12.05 7.29
N PRO A 108 -4.25 11.12 8.03
CA PRO A 108 -2.80 10.96 7.96
C PRO A 108 -2.36 10.45 6.59
N ALA A 109 -3.11 9.48 6.04
CA ALA A 109 -2.85 8.95 4.71
C ALA A 109 -3.11 10.00 3.63
N THR A 110 -4.19 10.78 3.76
CA THR A 110 -4.49 11.88 2.85
C THR A 110 -3.39 12.94 2.85
N LEU A 111 -2.87 13.32 4.02
CA LEU A 111 -1.80 14.31 4.14
C LEU A 111 -0.52 13.83 3.45
N ILE A 112 -0.12 12.57 3.68
CA ILE A 112 1.04 11.95 3.00
C ILE A 112 0.83 11.98 1.49
N TRP A 113 -0.37 11.63 1.03
CA TRP A 113 -0.69 11.63 -0.40
C TRP A 113 -0.56 13.02 -1.03
N ILE A 114 -1.07 14.06 -0.35
CA ILE A 114 -0.94 15.46 -0.79
C ILE A 114 0.53 15.87 -0.90
N ILE A 115 1.36 15.54 0.10
CA ILE A 115 2.80 15.84 0.09
C ILE A 115 3.47 15.20 -1.13
N LEU A 116 3.19 13.92 -1.38
CA LEU A 116 3.77 13.20 -2.52
C LEU A 116 3.28 13.75 -3.87
N MET A 117 2.00 14.11 -4.00
CA MET A 117 1.47 14.74 -5.22
C MET A 117 2.14 16.09 -5.49
N ILE A 118 2.32 16.93 -4.47
CA ILE A 118 3.01 18.22 -4.63
C ILE A 118 4.45 17.99 -5.08
N TRP A 119 5.14 17.00 -4.52
CA TRP A 119 6.51 16.67 -4.93
C TRP A 119 6.57 16.23 -6.40
N VAL A 120 5.69 15.32 -6.83
CA VAL A 120 5.63 14.89 -8.24
C VAL A 120 5.37 16.07 -9.17
N ILE A 121 4.42 16.94 -8.83
CA ILE A 121 4.12 18.12 -9.64
C ILE A 121 5.35 19.01 -9.77
N LYS A 122 6.06 19.27 -8.67
CA LYS A 122 7.31 20.04 -8.72
C LYS A 122 8.33 19.39 -9.65
N GLU A 123 8.62 18.10 -9.46
CA GLU A 123 9.59 17.37 -10.28
C GLU A 123 9.22 17.31 -11.78
N ILE A 124 7.93 17.39 -12.13
CA ILE A 124 7.49 17.43 -13.54
C ILE A 124 7.75 18.79 -14.18
N PHE A 125 7.69 19.88 -13.40
CA PHE A 125 7.78 21.25 -13.88
C PHE A 125 9.08 21.98 -13.51
N ASP A 126 9.94 21.35 -12.71
CA ASP A 126 11.32 21.76 -12.42
C ASP A 126 12.26 21.43 -13.59
#